data_AF-A0A7W8E5K1-F1
#
_entry.id   AF-A0A7W8E5K1-F1
#
_cell.length_a   1.000
_cell.length_b   1.000
_cell.length_c   1.000
_cell.angle_alpha   90.00
_cell.angle_beta   90.00
_cell.angle_gamma   90.00
#
_symmetry.space_group_name_H-M   'P 1'
#
loop_
_entity.id
_entity.type
_entity.pdbx_description
1 polymer ?
#
loop_
_entity_poly.entity_id
_entity_poly.type
_entity_poly.pdbx_seq_one_letter_code
_entity_poly.pdbx_strand_id
1 'polypeptide(L)'
;MKAVCWMGKSSMETRTVPDPELINPHDAIIKVTRTAICGSDLHLYDGFIPTMESGDIMGLSSWDSWKRSALRSPTSSAEIV
;
A
#
# COMPACT_ATOMS: atom_id res chain seq x y z
N MET A 1 8.39 8.17 -5.91
CA MET A 1 6.95 8.13 -6.28
C MET A 1 6.08 8.87 -5.26
N LYS A 2 4.80 9.15 -5.56
CA LYS A 2 3.82 9.66 -4.57
C LYS A 2 3.05 8.49 -3.96
N ALA A 3 2.83 8.51 -2.65
CA ALA A 3 2.09 7.49 -1.92
C ALA A 3 1.23 8.13 -0.82
N VAL A 4 0.12 7.46 -0.45
CA VAL A 4 -0.67 7.83 0.73
C VAL A 4 -0.02 7.16 1.93
N CYS A 5 0.37 7.93 2.93
CA CYS A 5 1.00 7.47 4.16
C CYS A 5 0.03 7.64 5.34
N TRP A 6 -0.04 6.64 6.21
CA TRP A 6 -0.71 6.75 7.49
C TRP A 6 0.16 7.57 8.46
N MET A 7 -0.39 8.59 9.08
CA MET A 7 0.35 9.51 9.97
C MET A 7 -0.09 9.41 11.43
N GLY A 8 -1.09 8.58 11.71
CA GLY A 8 -1.74 8.46 13.00
C GLY A 8 -3.22 8.17 12.82
N LYS A 9 -3.90 7.84 13.93
CA LYS A 9 -5.35 7.62 13.90
C LYS A 9 -6.06 8.82 13.25
N SER A 10 -6.89 8.51 12.27
CA SER A 10 -7.65 9.47 11.48
C SER A 10 -6.81 10.48 10.67
N SER A 11 -5.51 10.21 10.47
CA SER A 11 -4.58 11.07 9.74
C SER A 11 -3.90 10.31 8.59
N MET A 12 -4.10 10.78 7.37
CA MET A 12 -3.48 10.26 6.16
C MET A 12 -3.00 11.40 5.29
N GLU A 13 -1.79 11.28 4.76
CA GLU A 13 -1.16 12.32 3.95
C GLU A 13 -0.54 11.75 2.69
N THR A 14 -0.60 12.50 1.60
CA THR A 14 0.17 12.13 0.40
C THR A 14 1.59 12.65 0.52
N ARG A 15 2.58 11.74 0.50
CA ARG A 15 4.00 12.09 0.58
C ARG A 15 4.75 11.60 -0.66
N THR A 16 5.85 12.27 -0.97
CA THR A 16 6.83 11.77 -1.94
C THR A 16 7.78 10.83 -1.21
N VAL A 17 7.83 9.58 -1.67
CA VAL A 17 8.67 8.50 -1.14
C VAL A 17 9.63 8.03 -2.24
N PRO A 18 10.73 7.32 -1.91
CA PRO A 18 11.59 6.68 -2.91
C PRO A 18 10.79 5.79 -3.87
N ASP A 19 11.29 5.63 -5.09
CA ASP A 19 10.72 4.65 -6.02
C ASP A 19 10.97 3.22 -5.51
N PRO A 20 10.08 2.26 -5.81
CA PRO A 20 10.23 0.90 -5.32
C PRO A 20 11.38 0.21 -6.04
N GLU A 21 12.06 -0.68 -5.33
CA GLU A 21 13.15 -1.50 -5.87
C GLU A 21 12.77 -2.98 -5.78
N LEU A 22 13.30 -3.78 -6.70
CA LEU A 22 13.14 -5.24 -6.67
C LEU A 22 14.05 -5.81 -5.57
N ILE A 23 13.44 -6.44 -4.57
CA ILE A 23 14.17 -7.05 -3.44
C ILE A 23 14.43 -8.53 -3.72
N ASN A 24 13.45 -9.23 -4.26
CA ASN A 24 13.53 -10.66 -4.57
C ASN A 24 13.45 -10.93 -6.08
N PRO A 25 14.01 -12.05 -6.56
CA PRO A 25 14.00 -12.40 -7.99
C PRO A 25 12.61 -12.54 -8.63
N HIS A 26 11.56 -12.70 -7.83
CA HIS A 26 10.19 -12.90 -8.30
C HIS A 26 9.28 -11.69 -8.05
N ASP A 27 9.83 -10.58 -7.58
CA ASP A 27 9.08 -9.34 -7.40
C ASP A 27 8.86 -8.66 -8.76
N ALA A 28 7.81 -7.83 -8.84
CA ALA A 28 7.53 -7.01 -10.01
C ALA A 28 7.14 -5.60 -9.57
N ILE A 29 7.60 -4.61 -10.31
CA ILE A 29 7.18 -3.22 -10.12
C ILE A 29 6.02 -2.94 -11.05
N ILE A 30 4.93 -2.44 -10.48
CA ILE A 30 3.67 -2.22 -11.19
C ILE A 30 3.30 -0.76 -11.11
N LYS A 31 3.02 -0.14 -12.26
CA LYS A 31 2.44 1.20 -12.33
C LYS A 31 0.95 1.10 -12.05
N VAL A 32 0.55 1.57 -10.88
CA VAL A 32 -0.86 1.67 -10.50
C VAL A 32 -1.51 2.82 -11.27
N THR A 33 -2.47 2.50 -12.15
CA THR A 33 -3.26 3.54 -12.85
C THR A 33 -4.51 3.93 -12.06
N ARG A 34 -5.10 2.96 -11.34
CA ARG A 34 -6.29 3.13 -10.51
C ARG A 34 -6.23 2.17 -9.33
N THR A 35 -6.65 2.65 -8.17
CA THR A 35 -6.92 1.84 -6.98
C THR A 35 -8.19 2.36 -6.31
N ALA A 36 -8.86 1.51 -5.56
CA ALA A 36 -10.08 1.84 -4.85
C ALA A 36 -9.85 1.74 -3.34
N ILE A 37 -10.65 2.49 -2.58
CA ILE A 37 -10.72 2.38 -1.13
C ILE A 37 -11.75 1.29 -0.79
N CYS A 38 -11.39 0.42 0.14
CA CYS A 38 -12.26 -0.63 0.68
C CYS A 38 -12.66 -0.28 2.12
N GLY A 39 -13.77 -0.85 2.61
CA GLY A 39 -14.13 -0.75 4.02
C GLY A 39 -13.04 -1.25 4.97
N SER A 40 -12.17 -2.17 4.55
CA SER A 40 -11.03 -2.64 5.35
C SER A 40 -10.00 -1.54 5.63
N ASP A 41 -9.89 -0.54 4.76
CA ASP A 41 -8.95 0.58 4.95
C ASP A 41 -9.38 1.45 6.14
N LEU A 42 -10.67 1.40 6.53
CA LEU A 42 -11.17 2.09 7.73
C LEU A 42 -10.58 1.50 9.01
N HIS A 43 -10.28 0.19 9.05
CA HIS A 43 -9.62 -0.41 10.21
C HIS A 43 -8.22 0.18 10.43
N LEU A 44 -7.49 0.49 9.34
CA LEU A 44 -6.21 1.16 9.38
C LEU A 44 -6.39 2.63 9.77
N TYR A 45 -7.33 3.34 9.12
CA TYR A 45 -7.62 4.74 9.41
C TYR A 45 -7.94 4.98 10.89
N ASP A 46 -8.79 4.14 11.49
CA ASP A 46 -9.20 4.28 12.89
C ASP A 46 -8.17 3.75 13.91
N GLY A 47 -7.03 3.23 13.44
CA GLY A 47 -5.93 2.78 14.29
C GLY A 47 -6.20 1.46 15.02
N PHE A 48 -7.04 0.58 14.46
CA PHE A 48 -7.29 -0.75 15.04
C PHE A 48 -6.11 -1.71 14.88
N ILE A 49 -5.12 -1.33 14.07
CA ILE A 49 -3.93 -2.11 13.77
C ILE A 49 -2.77 -1.60 14.63
N PRO A 50 -2.37 -2.32 15.70
CA PRO A 50 -1.37 -1.85 16.66
C PRO A 50 0.05 -1.79 16.09
N THR A 51 0.30 -2.43 14.95
CA THR A 51 1.62 -2.49 14.31
C THR A 51 1.84 -1.38 13.27
N MET A 52 0.87 -0.49 13.04
CA MET A 52 1.08 0.62 12.11
C MET A 52 1.96 1.70 12.72
N GLU A 53 2.91 2.16 11.94
CA GLU A 53 3.81 3.25 12.28
C GLU A 53 3.54 4.47 11.39
N SER A 54 3.76 5.65 11.96
CA SER A 54 3.62 6.90 11.21
C SER A 54 4.62 6.91 10.04
N GLY A 55 4.09 7.05 8.82
CA GLY A 55 4.85 6.95 7.57
C GLY A 55 4.52 5.70 6.75
N ASP A 56 3.83 4.72 7.31
CA ASP A 56 3.45 3.49 6.59
C ASP A 56 2.61 3.81 5.34
N ILE A 57 2.98 3.18 4.23
CA ILE A 57 2.30 3.38 2.93
C ILE A 57 1.01 2.55 2.89
N MET A 58 -0.09 3.21 2.54
CA MET A 58 -1.42 2.64 2.39
C MET A 58 -1.60 1.99 1.00
N GLY A 59 -2.23 0.82 0.94
CA GLY A 59 -2.45 0.07 -0.31
C GLY A 59 -2.97 -1.35 -0.09
N LEU A 60 -3.53 -1.97 -1.14
CA LEU A 60 -4.55 -3.03 -1.09
C LEU A 60 -4.22 -4.30 -0.26
N SER A 61 -4.93 -4.39 0.88
CA SER A 61 -5.53 -5.54 1.58
C SER A 61 -4.77 -6.88 1.65
N SER A 62 -3.71 -6.92 2.44
CA SER A 62 -3.51 -7.97 3.45
C SER A 62 -2.31 -7.57 4.28
N TRP A 63 -2.51 -7.49 5.59
CA TRP A 63 -1.43 -7.53 6.58
C TRP A 63 -0.33 -8.53 6.17
N ASP A 64 0.91 -8.15 6.46
CA ASP A 64 2.16 -8.93 6.37
C ASP A 64 2.76 -9.30 5.01
N SER A 65 2.09 -9.17 3.86
CA SER A 65 2.64 -9.75 2.60
C SER A 65 3.44 -8.82 1.68
N TRP A 66 3.43 -7.50 1.88
CA TRP A 66 4.17 -6.58 0.99
C TRP A 66 5.68 -6.49 1.27
N LYS A 67 6.20 -7.19 2.30
CA LYS A 67 7.63 -7.52 2.35
C LYS A 67 8.00 -8.71 1.45
N ARG A 68 7.05 -9.46 0.85
CA ARG A 68 7.39 -10.78 0.27
C ARG A 68 6.61 -11.36 -0.91
N SER A 69 5.46 -10.86 -1.38
CA SER A 69 4.81 -11.54 -2.52
C SER A 69 3.69 -10.75 -3.19
N ALA A 70 3.74 -10.67 -4.52
CA ALA A 70 2.69 -10.18 -5.40
C ALA A 70 1.49 -11.16 -5.54
N LEU A 71 0.43 -10.67 -6.23
CA LEU A 71 -0.63 -11.36 -7.02
C LEU A 71 -2.08 -11.46 -6.46
N ARG A 72 -2.98 -10.94 -7.31
CA ARG A 72 -4.42 -11.19 -7.53
C ARG A 72 -5.46 -10.46 -6.65
N SER A 73 -5.99 -9.37 -7.21
CA SER A 73 -7.42 -9.03 -7.12
C SER A 73 -7.88 -8.33 -8.43
N PRO A 74 -9.14 -8.48 -8.90
CA PRO A 74 -9.57 -8.02 -10.23
C PRO A 74 -9.95 -6.53 -10.31
N THR A 75 -9.65 -5.72 -9.30
CA THR A 75 -10.20 -4.35 -9.18
C THR A 75 -9.21 -3.22 -9.46
N SER A 76 -7.99 -3.52 -9.90
CA SER A 76 -7.01 -2.51 -10.29
C SER A 76 -6.40 -2.79 -11.66
N SER A 77 -6.56 -1.84 -12.58
CA SER A 77 -5.82 -1.82 -13.84
C SER A 77 -4.37 -1.45 -13.53
N ALA A 78 -3.49 -2.43 -13.57
CA ALA A 78 -2.10 -2.29 -13.17
C ALA A 78 -1.21 -2.84 -14.28
N GLU A 79 -0.27 -2.03 -14.77
CA GLU A 79 0.66 -2.39 -15.84
C GLU A 79 2.03 -2.73 -15.23
N ILE A 80 2.64 -3.83 -15.65
CA ILE A 80 4.02 -4.17 -15.27
C ILE A 80 4.95 -3.23 -16.04
N VAL A 81 5.83 -2.54 -15.32
CA VAL A 81 6.85 -1.65 -15.91
C VAL A 81 8.15 -2.40 -16.12
#